data_AF-A0A7C7SLB8-F1
#
_entry.id   AF-A0A7C7SLB8-F1
#
_cell.length_a   1.000
_cell.length_b   1.000
_cell.length_c   1.000
_cell.angle_alpha   90.00
_cell.angle_beta   90.00
_cell.angle_gamma   90.00
#
_symmetry.space_group_name_H-M   'P 1'
#
loop_
_entity.id
_entity.type
_entity.pdbx_description
1 polymer ?
#
loop_
_entity_poly.entity_id
_entity_poly.type
_entity_poly.pdbx_seq_one_letter_code
_entity_poly.pdbx_strand_id
1 'polypeptide(L)'
;MTCVDQTSSNPSEPVPVGTNRPRVIVSLCRLFLDASASLNDDRPDATWGLQLKTRLTHTLLVVALVGLAPAAPGLAQTPNIRPVTDATLQNPDPSDWLSWRRTLDGSGFSPLEQINTDNVGDLRLAWSWGLEPGVSQTTPIVRDGVMFIVNPGNVVHALDARTGELIWEYRYELEERRRAGAQMRSLAIYQDLILLNTVDAHMVGIDARTGEERWNTTVGTAEGYTFTSGPIVANGTIVTGLTGCGRYREETCYVVGLAGRF
;
A
#
# COMPACT_ATOMS: atom_id res chain seq x y z
N MET A 1 -31.54 -18.36 4.15
CA MET A 1 -30.29 -17.58 4.03
C MET A 1 -30.10 -17.36 2.54
N THR A 2 -30.21 -16.12 2.09
CA THR A 2 -30.47 -15.82 0.68
C THR A 2 -29.55 -14.70 0.27
N CYS A 3 -28.57 -14.98 -0.59
CA CYS A 3 -27.68 -13.96 -1.11
C CYS A 3 -28.48 -13.09 -2.09
N VAL A 4 -28.54 -11.78 -1.82
CA VAL A 4 -29.17 -10.82 -2.72
C VAL A 4 -28.10 -10.26 -3.64
N ASP A 5 -28.16 -10.61 -4.92
CA ASP A 5 -27.34 -10.03 -5.97
C ASP A 5 -27.87 -8.63 -6.30
N GLN A 6 -27.20 -7.58 -5.79
CA GLN A 6 -27.57 -6.19 -6.09
C GLN A 6 -26.94 -5.70 -7.40
N THR A 7 -27.36 -6.31 -8.51
CA THR A 7 -27.09 -5.84 -9.89
C THR A 7 -28.35 -5.32 -10.58
N SER A 8 -29.27 -4.72 -9.82
CA SER A 8 -30.53 -4.14 -10.33
C SER A 8 -30.43 -2.64 -10.63
N SER A 9 -30.13 -2.28 -11.88
CA SER A 9 -30.40 -0.93 -12.39
C SER A 9 -31.90 -0.72 -12.62
N ASN A 10 -32.41 0.48 -12.31
CA ASN A 10 -33.84 0.80 -12.40
C ASN A 10 -34.27 1.03 -13.88
N PRO A 11 -35.20 0.25 -14.45
CA PRO A 11 -35.49 0.26 -15.89
C PRO A 11 -36.47 1.39 -16.30
N SER A 12 -36.07 2.66 -16.18
CA SER A 12 -36.94 3.79 -16.53
C SER A 12 -36.29 5.06 -17.08
N GLU A 13 -35.11 5.00 -17.74
CA GLU A 13 -34.57 6.12 -18.53
C GLU A 13 -34.01 5.65 -19.90
N PRO A 14 -34.18 6.45 -20.98
CA PRO A 14 -33.73 6.09 -22.32
C PRO A 14 -32.25 6.45 -22.58
N VAL A 15 -31.46 5.48 -23.07
CA VAL A 15 -30.02 5.64 -23.35
C VAL A 15 -29.77 6.30 -24.72
N PRO A 16 -29.03 7.43 -24.81
CA PRO A 16 -28.54 7.97 -26.07
C PRO A 16 -27.32 7.19 -26.60
N VAL A 17 -27.22 7.02 -27.93
CA VAL A 17 -26.16 6.23 -28.58
C VAL A 17 -25.13 7.11 -29.30
N GLY A 18 -23.84 6.86 -29.03
CA GLY A 18 -22.69 7.46 -29.72
C GLY A 18 -22.24 8.81 -29.13
N THR A 19 -20.95 9.15 -29.12
CA THR A 19 -19.84 8.75 -30.02
C THR A 19 -18.49 8.71 -29.31
N ASN A 20 -17.48 8.11 -29.96
CA ASN A 20 -16.13 7.92 -29.42
C ASN A 20 -15.07 8.67 -30.28
N ARG A 21 -14.37 9.67 -29.69
CA ARG A 21 -12.95 10.02 -29.96
C ARG A 21 -12.41 11.16 -29.06
N PRO A 22 -11.08 11.36 -28.94
CA PRO A 22 -10.49 12.13 -27.83
C PRO A 22 -9.74 13.43 -28.22
N ARG A 23 -9.45 14.25 -27.19
CA ARG A 23 -8.45 15.36 -27.11
C ARG A 23 -8.65 16.60 -28.02
N VAL A 24 -8.49 17.79 -27.42
CA VAL A 24 -7.38 18.75 -27.68
C VAL A 24 -7.46 19.91 -26.66
N ILE A 25 -6.29 20.49 -26.31
CA ILE A 25 -6.16 21.69 -25.48
C ILE A 25 -5.96 22.91 -26.41
N VAL A 26 -6.67 24.01 -26.18
CA VAL A 26 -6.31 25.35 -26.67
C VAL A 26 -6.54 26.38 -25.55
N SER A 27 -5.65 27.38 -25.47
CA SER A 27 -5.65 28.44 -24.45
C SER A 27 -5.73 29.82 -25.11
N LEU A 28 -6.43 30.76 -24.45
CA LEU A 28 -6.38 32.22 -24.67
C LEU A 28 -6.75 32.87 -23.31
N CYS A 29 -5.99 33.75 -22.64
CA CYS A 29 -5.33 35.01 -23.04
C CYS A 29 -6.32 36.07 -23.59
N ARG A 30 -6.25 37.37 -23.22
CA ARG A 30 -5.47 38.11 -22.20
C ARG A 30 -6.02 39.57 -22.13
N LEU A 31 -5.58 40.38 -21.15
CA LEU A 31 -5.28 41.85 -21.14
C LEU A 31 -5.25 42.28 -19.64
N PHE A 32 -4.23 42.94 -19.08
CA PHE A 32 -3.64 44.28 -19.34
C PHE A 32 -4.65 45.42 -19.08
N LEU A 33 -4.31 46.62 -18.58
CA LEU A 33 -3.06 47.41 -18.48
C LEU A 33 -2.89 47.99 -17.04
N ASP A 34 -1.95 48.89 -16.64
CA ASP A 34 -0.46 49.06 -16.73
C ASP A 34 -0.12 50.41 -16.02
N ALA A 35 1.12 50.94 -15.94
CA ALA A 35 2.39 50.43 -15.39
C ALA A 35 3.42 51.60 -15.28
N SER A 36 4.35 51.59 -14.31
CA SER A 36 5.51 52.52 -14.24
C SER A 36 6.70 51.87 -13.50
N ALA A 37 7.94 51.78 -14.02
CA ALA A 37 8.86 52.78 -14.63
C ALA A 37 9.47 53.73 -13.56
N SER A 38 10.78 54.06 -13.53
CA SER A 38 11.91 53.98 -14.49
C SER A 38 13.17 53.45 -13.75
N LEU A 39 14.12 52.67 -14.28
CA LEU A 39 15.06 52.86 -15.42
C LEU A 39 15.98 54.10 -15.33
N ASN A 40 17.30 53.88 -15.37
CA ASN A 40 18.29 54.70 -16.09
C ASN A 40 19.57 53.88 -16.39
N ASP A 41 20.36 54.30 -17.38
CA ASP A 41 21.55 53.63 -17.95
C ASP A 41 22.51 54.71 -18.47
N ASP A 42 23.84 54.52 -18.34
CA ASP A 42 24.87 55.46 -18.83
C ASP A 42 26.25 54.77 -18.88
N ARG A 43 27.12 55.11 -19.85
CA ARG A 43 28.30 54.25 -20.18
C ARG A 43 29.66 54.91 -20.51
N PRO A 44 29.88 55.52 -21.69
CA PRO A 44 31.22 55.57 -22.34
C PRO A 44 31.96 54.21 -22.31
N ASP A 45 33.28 54.10 -22.45
CA ASP A 45 34.25 54.82 -23.32
C ASP A 45 35.15 53.75 -23.98
N ALA A 46 35.80 54.06 -25.11
CA ALA A 46 36.67 53.11 -25.83
C ALA A 46 38.09 53.64 -26.07
N THR A 47 39.09 52.75 -26.02
CA THR A 47 40.46 53.02 -26.50
C THR A 47 41.00 51.86 -27.33
N TRP A 48 41.96 52.15 -28.21
CA TRP A 48 42.48 51.23 -29.23
C TRP A 48 43.89 50.73 -28.87
N GLY A 49 44.22 49.48 -29.23
CA GLY A 49 45.57 48.92 -29.07
C GLY A 49 45.85 47.81 -30.08
N LEU A 50 47.05 47.78 -30.66
CA LEU A 50 47.43 46.91 -31.77
C LEU A 50 48.63 46.01 -31.42
N GLN A 51 48.62 44.75 -31.88
CA GLN A 51 49.75 43.80 -31.82
C GLN A 51 50.13 43.35 -30.38
N LEU A 52 50.94 42.31 -30.14
CA LEU A 52 51.82 41.51 -31.01
C LEU A 52 51.78 40.00 -30.60
N LYS A 53 52.40 39.12 -31.39
CA LYS A 53 52.45 37.66 -31.15
C LYS A 53 53.48 37.28 -30.07
N THR A 54 53.08 36.35 -29.19
CA THR A 54 54.02 35.53 -28.39
C THR A 54 53.55 34.06 -28.37
N ARG A 55 54.50 33.13 -28.37
CA ARG A 55 54.27 31.67 -28.20
C ARG A 55 54.92 31.20 -26.90
N LEU A 56 54.66 29.94 -26.53
CA LEU A 56 55.14 29.23 -25.33
C LEU A 56 54.37 29.64 -24.05
N THR A 57 54.07 28.74 -23.09
CA THR A 57 54.45 27.32 -22.94
C THR A 57 53.26 26.51 -22.37
N HIS A 58 53.29 25.17 -22.44
CA HIS A 58 52.24 24.33 -21.87
C HIS A 58 52.41 24.12 -20.35
N THR A 59 51.32 24.31 -19.59
CA THR A 59 51.17 23.79 -18.22
C THR A 59 49.78 23.15 -18.08
N LEU A 60 49.70 21.83 -18.21
CA LEU A 60 48.45 21.08 -18.01
C LEU A 60 48.17 20.92 -16.51
N LEU A 61 47.28 21.76 -15.98
CA LEU A 61 46.85 21.70 -14.59
C LEU A 61 45.73 20.67 -14.44
N VAL A 62 46.10 19.41 -14.24
CA VAL A 62 45.16 18.29 -14.05
C VAL A 62 44.50 18.41 -12.67
N VAL A 63 43.34 19.05 -12.63
CA VAL A 63 42.46 19.03 -11.45
C VAL A 63 41.86 17.63 -11.33
N ALA A 64 42.35 16.85 -10.36
CA ALA A 64 41.78 15.56 -10.03
C ALA A 64 40.42 15.75 -9.35
N LEU A 65 39.34 15.77 -10.15
CA LEU A 65 37.97 15.69 -9.67
C LEU A 65 37.75 14.34 -9.01
N VAL A 66 37.95 14.27 -7.69
CA VAL A 66 37.44 13.18 -6.84
C VAL A 66 35.92 13.29 -6.86
N GLY A 67 35.30 12.59 -7.81
CA GLY A 67 33.86 12.54 -7.93
C GLY A 67 33.27 11.85 -6.70
N LEU A 68 32.63 12.61 -5.81
CA LEU A 68 31.59 12.05 -4.95
C LEU A 68 30.48 11.58 -5.88
N ALA A 69 30.51 10.30 -6.25
CA ALA A 69 29.33 9.63 -6.75
C ALA A 69 28.26 9.73 -5.63
N PRO A 70 27.11 10.36 -5.87
CA PRO A 70 26.03 10.28 -4.90
C PRO A 70 25.68 8.79 -4.78
N ALA A 71 25.68 8.26 -3.56
CA ALA A 71 25.15 6.93 -3.32
C ALA A 71 23.67 6.97 -3.75
N ALA A 72 23.36 6.34 -4.88
CA ALA A 72 21.98 6.17 -5.28
C ALA A 72 21.26 5.44 -4.14
N PRO A 73 20.09 5.92 -3.67
CA PRO A 73 19.31 5.16 -2.71
C PRO A 73 19.08 3.78 -3.34
N GLY A 74 19.47 2.73 -2.63
CA GLY A 74 19.37 1.37 -3.15
C GLY A 74 17.92 1.13 -3.56
N LEU A 75 17.71 0.78 -4.84
CA LEU A 75 16.38 0.46 -5.33
C LEU A 75 15.82 -0.66 -4.45
N ALA A 76 14.81 -0.34 -3.64
CA ALA A 76 14.18 -1.29 -2.74
C ALA A 76 13.76 -2.49 -3.58
N GLN A 77 14.38 -3.65 -3.33
CA GLN A 77 14.18 -4.80 -4.19
C GLN A 77 12.76 -5.31 -3.97
N THR A 78 11.89 -5.01 -4.94
CA THR A 78 10.50 -5.47 -5.01
C THR A 78 10.45 -6.96 -4.66
N PRO A 79 9.88 -7.37 -3.51
CA PRO A 79 10.06 -8.72 -3.03
C PRO A 79 9.48 -9.74 -4.01
N ASN A 80 10.18 -10.86 -4.20
CA ASN A 80 9.77 -11.89 -5.15
C ASN A 80 8.68 -12.80 -4.56
N ILE A 81 7.52 -12.21 -4.28
CA ILE A 81 6.39 -12.88 -3.63
C ILE A 81 5.66 -13.75 -4.66
N ARG A 82 5.71 -15.06 -4.43
CA ARG A 82 5.04 -16.10 -5.21
C ARG A 82 3.54 -16.01 -4.94
N PRO A 83 2.68 -15.86 -5.96
CA PRO A 83 1.23 -15.79 -5.77
C PRO A 83 0.66 -16.95 -4.93
N VAL A 84 -0.30 -16.65 -4.07
CA VAL A 84 -0.97 -17.61 -3.19
C VAL A 84 -2.21 -18.19 -3.88
N THR A 85 -2.35 -19.51 -3.89
CA THR A 85 -3.49 -20.23 -4.48
C THR A 85 -4.30 -20.97 -3.41
N ASP A 86 -5.52 -21.43 -3.72
CA ASP A 86 -6.32 -22.25 -2.80
C ASP A 86 -5.54 -23.49 -2.29
N ALA A 87 -4.76 -24.13 -3.15
CA ALA A 87 -3.91 -25.26 -2.77
C ALA A 87 -2.79 -24.85 -1.79
N THR A 88 -2.25 -23.63 -1.95
CA THR A 88 -1.24 -23.06 -1.05
C THR A 88 -1.84 -22.61 0.30
N LEU A 89 -3.10 -22.18 0.33
CA LEU A 89 -3.82 -21.88 1.58
C LEU A 89 -4.16 -23.15 2.38
N GLN A 90 -4.51 -24.25 1.68
CA GLN A 90 -4.77 -25.55 2.31
C GLN A 90 -3.47 -26.19 2.85
N ASN A 91 -2.39 -26.15 2.07
CA ASN A 91 -1.10 -26.72 2.43
C ASN A 91 0.05 -25.72 2.19
N PRO A 92 0.24 -24.74 3.10
CA PRO A 92 1.34 -23.80 3.02
C PRO A 92 2.68 -24.46 3.37
N ASP A 93 3.77 -23.86 2.90
CA ASP A 93 5.14 -24.24 3.29
C ASP A 93 5.29 -24.21 4.82
N PRO A 94 6.11 -25.08 5.45
CA PRO A 94 6.49 -24.97 6.85
C PRO A 94 6.95 -23.57 7.29
N SER A 95 7.62 -22.83 6.39
CA SER A 95 8.12 -21.47 6.62
C SER A 95 7.08 -20.35 6.40
N ASP A 96 5.93 -20.66 5.80
CA ASP A 96 4.87 -19.68 5.48
C ASP A 96 3.73 -19.70 6.52
N TRP A 97 3.12 -18.54 6.75
CA TRP A 97 1.95 -18.33 7.62
C TRP A 97 0.89 -17.50 6.88
N LEU A 98 0.08 -18.13 6.03
CA LEU A 98 -0.74 -17.45 5.01
C LEU A 98 -2.16 -17.05 5.46
N SER A 99 -2.54 -17.38 6.70
CA SER A 99 -3.84 -17.02 7.27
C SER A 99 -3.75 -16.84 8.78
N TRP A 100 -4.78 -16.28 9.41
CA TRP A 100 -4.83 -16.04 10.86
C TRP A 100 -4.43 -17.24 11.72
N ARG A 101 -4.71 -18.47 11.26
CA ARG A 101 -4.37 -19.73 11.96
C ARG A 101 -3.47 -20.64 11.12
N ARG A 102 -2.63 -20.05 10.26
CA ARG A 102 -1.78 -20.71 9.25
C ARG A 102 -2.57 -21.49 8.19
N THR A 103 -3.24 -22.58 8.58
CA THR A 103 -4.03 -23.48 7.74
C THR A 103 -5.54 -23.29 7.92
N LEU A 104 -6.32 -23.70 6.91
CA LEU A 104 -7.78 -23.51 6.87
C LEU A 104 -8.58 -24.43 7.81
N ASP A 105 -7.91 -25.37 8.50
CA ASP A 105 -8.47 -26.14 9.61
C ASP A 105 -8.58 -25.32 10.92
N GLY A 106 -7.94 -24.15 10.99
CA GLY A 106 -7.97 -23.26 12.14
C GLY A 106 -7.00 -23.65 13.27
N SER A 107 -6.22 -24.71 13.13
CA SER A 107 -5.39 -25.26 14.22
C SER A 107 -4.35 -24.27 14.74
N GLY A 108 -3.73 -23.46 13.87
CA GLY A 108 -2.63 -22.57 14.23
C GLY A 108 -1.36 -23.31 14.65
N PHE A 109 -1.16 -24.52 14.13
CA PHE A 109 0.02 -25.33 14.37
C PHE A 109 1.15 -25.01 13.38
N SER A 110 2.35 -24.82 13.90
CA SER A 110 3.58 -24.72 13.11
C SER A 110 4.34 -26.05 13.15
N PRO A 111 4.72 -26.63 12.00
CA PRO A 111 5.52 -27.86 11.92
C PRO A 111 7.04 -27.59 12.02
N LEU A 112 7.47 -26.41 12.48
CA LEU A 112 8.88 -26.05 12.62
C LEU A 112 9.40 -26.43 14.02
N GLU A 113 10.34 -27.36 14.08
CA GLU A 113 10.86 -27.97 15.32
C GLU A 113 12.23 -27.42 15.78
N GLN A 114 12.75 -26.40 15.08
CA GLN A 114 14.05 -25.78 15.39
C GLN A 114 14.11 -25.20 16.81
N ILE A 115 12.99 -24.63 17.28
CA ILE A 115 12.78 -24.20 18.65
C ILE A 115 11.92 -25.27 19.33
N ASN A 116 12.39 -25.80 20.45
CA ASN A 116 11.78 -26.91 21.17
C ASN A 116 12.04 -26.79 22.69
N THR A 117 11.58 -27.79 23.46
CA THR A 117 11.69 -27.81 24.93
C THR A 117 13.11 -27.65 25.45
N ASP A 118 14.11 -28.04 24.67
CA ASP A 118 15.48 -28.21 25.14
C ASP A 118 16.30 -26.93 24.89
N ASN A 119 15.84 -26.04 24.00
CA ASN A 119 16.54 -24.80 23.62
C ASN A 119 15.71 -23.51 23.75
N VAL A 120 14.41 -23.58 24.07
CA VAL A 120 13.54 -22.39 24.21
C VAL A 120 14.03 -21.35 25.23
N GLY A 121 14.81 -21.77 26.24
CA GLY A 121 15.45 -20.86 27.21
C GLY A 121 16.55 -19.96 26.62
N ASP A 122 17.09 -20.31 25.45
CA ASP A 122 18.13 -19.53 24.77
C ASP A 122 17.59 -18.46 23.83
N LEU A 123 16.26 -18.34 23.67
CA LEU A 123 15.64 -17.29 22.87
C LEU A 123 16.03 -15.89 23.34
N ARG A 124 16.41 -15.04 22.38
CA ARG A 124 16.71 -13.61 22.56
C ARG A 124 15.92 -12.81 21.52
N LEU A 125 15.73 -11.52 21.78
CA LEU A 125 15.11 -10.61 20.81
C LEU A 125 16.02 -10.46 19.58
N ALA A 126 15.50 -10.80 18.39
CA ALA A 126 16.22 -10.62 17.13
C ALA A 126 16.08 -9.19 16.59
N TRP A 127 14.85 -8.69 16.52
CA TRP A 127 14.49 -7.32 16.14
C TRP A 127 13.14 -6.95 16.77
N SER A 128 12.76 -5.67 16.73
CA SER A 128 11.46 -5.18 17.21
C SER A 128 10.97 -4.01 16.35
N TRP A 129 9.69 -4.04 15.94
CA TRP A 129 9.05 -2.97 15.17
C TRP A 129 7.98 -2.24 16.02
N GLY A 130 7.84 -0.93 15.82
CA GLY A 130 6.83 -0.12 16.50
C GLY A 130 5.52 -0.09 15.71
N LEU A 131 4.40 -0.41 16.37
CA LEU A 131 3.06 -0.34 15.77
C LEU A 131 2.42 1.04 15.98
N GLU A 132 1.42 1.37 15.15
CA GLU A 132 0.62 2.60 15.30
C GLU A 132 -0.12 2.66 16.66
N PRO A 133 -0.37 3.87 17.21
CA PRO A 133 -1.11 4.03 18.46
C PRO A 133 -2.55 3.51 18.38
N GLY A 134 -2.88 2.53 19.24
CA GLY A 134 -4.24 2.03 19.42
C GLY A 134 -4.27 0.61 19.99
N VAL A 135 -5.41 -0.06 19.86
CA VAL A 135 -5.58 -1.44 20.35
C VAL A 135 -5.05 -2.42 19.30
N SER A 136 -3.82 -2.92 19.50
CA SER A 136 -3.32 -4.02 18.67
C SER A 136 -3.97 -5.35 19.06
N GLN A 137 -4.55 -6.04 18.07
CA GLN A 137 -5.03 -7.43 18.16
C GLN A 137 -4.47 -8.29 17.01
N THR A 138 -3.41 -7.79 16.37
CA THR A 138 -2.97 -8.24 15.04
C THR A 138 -2.24 -9.57 15.10
N THR A 139 -2.50 -10.42 14.11
CA THR A 139 -1.71 -11.62 13.82
C THR A 139 -1.01 -11.41 12.48
N PRO A 140 0.33 -11.35 12.44
CA PRO A 140 1.06 -11.23 11.18
C PRO A 140 0.77 -12.40 10.24
N ILE A 141 0.83 -12.14 8.94
CA ILE A 141 0.93 -13.19 7.92
C ILE A 141 2.31 -13.11 7.26
N VAL A 142 2.90 -14.26 6.96
CA VAL A 142 4.28 -14.36 6.46
C VAL A 142 4.30 -15.17 5.17
N ARG A 143 4.95 -14.64 4.13
CA ARG A 143 5.14 -15.31 2.85
C ARG A 143 6.50 -14.94 2.26
N ASP A 144 7.26 -15.95 1.83
CA ASP A 144 8.53 -15.75 1.08
C ASP A 144 9.56 -14.86 1.79
N GLY A 145 9.56 -14.88 3.14
CA GLY A 145 10.42 -14.03 3.97
C GLY A 145 9.89 -12.61 4.23
N VAL A 146 8.74 -12.23 3.67
CA VAL A 146 8.06 -10.96 3.97
C VAL A 146 6.99 -11.18 5.03
N MET A 147 6.98 -10.32 6.05
CA MET A 147 5.96 -10.29 7.10
C MET A 147 5.03 -9.09 6.88
N PHE A 148 3.73 -9.35 6.81
CA PHE A 148 2.68 -8.32 6.72
C PHE A 148 1.96 -8.16 8.05
N ILE A 149 1.86 -6.93 8.52
CA ILE A 149 1.21 -6.56 9.78
C ILE A 149 0.17 -5.48 9.51
N VAL A 150 -1.08 -5.72 9.93
CA VAL A 150 -2.07 -4.65 10.06
C VAL A 150 -1.97 -4.01 11.44
N ASN A 151 -1.90 -2.69 11.46
CA ASN A 151 -1.81 -1.85 12.65
C ASN A 151 -3.20 -1.30 13.03
N PRO A 152 -3.36 -0.70 14.23
CA PRO A 152 -4.38 0.32 14.45
C PRO A 152 -4.37 1.38 13.35
N GLY A 153 -5.53 1.98 13.07
CA GLY A 153 -5.65 2.96 11.99
C GLY A 153 -5.72 2.39 10.58
N ASN A 154 -5.91 1.07 10.44
CA ASN A 154 -5.89 0.35 9.16
C ASN A 154 -4.64 0.62 8.29
N VAL A 155 -3.49 0.82 8.95
CA VAL A 155 -2.17 0.92 8.28
C VAL A 155 -1.56 -0.48 8.14
N VAL A 156 -1.04 -0.81 6.97
CA VAL A 156 -0.39 -2.10 6.69
C VAL A 156 1.10 -1.88 6.44
N HIS A 157 1.94 -2.60 7.18
CA HIS A 157 3.40 -2.66 6.96
C HIS A 157 3.79 -4.00 6.35
N ALA A 158 4.68 -3.97 5.37
CA ALA A 158 5.45 -5.13 4.93
C ALA A 158 6.90 -4.98 5.39
N LEU A 159 7.42 -5.98 6.10
CA LEU A 159 8.77 -6.01 6.68
C LEU A 159 9.57 -7.22 6.13
N ASP A 160 10.90 -7.12 6.02
CA ASP A 160 11.76 -8.32 5.96
C ASP A 160 11.64 -9.05 7.31
N ALA A 161 11.15 -10.30 7.30
CA ALA A 161 10.83 -11.03 8.53
C ALA A 161 12.06 -11.41 9.38
N ARG A 162 13.27 -11.29 8.81
CA ARG A 162 14.56 -11.61 9.45
C ARG A 162 15.26 -10.35 9.99
N THR A 163 15.14 -9.20 9.34
CA THR A 163 15.78 -7.94 9.79
C THR A 163 14.83 -6.97 10.49
N GLY A 164 13.52 -7.06 10.22
CA GLY A 164 12.53 -6.10 10.68
C GLY A 164 12.52 -4.78 9.89
N GLU A 165 13.25 -4.70 8.78
CA GLU A 165 13.31 -3.50 7.93
C GLU A 165 12.03 -3.31 7.12
N LEU A 166 11.53 -2.07 7.06
CA LEU A 166 10.34 -1.70 6.31
C LEU A 166 10.60 -1.77 4.80
N ILE A 167 9.79 -2.57 4.10
CA ILE A 167 9.77 -2.70 2.64
C ILE A 167 8.79 -1.67 2.05
N TRP A 168 7.54 -1.68 2.54
CA TRP A 168 6.51 -0.72 2.15
C TRP A 168 5.50 -0.47 3.28
N GLU A 169 4.86 0.70 3.25
CA GLU A 169 3.68 1.04 4.05
C GLU A 169 2.50 1.36 3.11
N TYR A 170 1.34 0.80 3.42
CA TYR A 170 0.05 1.27 2.91
C TYR A 170 -0.74 1.89 4.06
N ARG A 171 -1.26 3.12 3.86
CA ARG A 171 -1.99 3.88 4.87
C ARG A 171 -3.39 4.21 4.36
N TYR A 172 -4.40 3.48 4.85
CA TYR A 172 -5.80 3.74 4.51
C TYR A 172 -6.22 5.14 5.00
N GLU A 173 -6.90 5.89 4.13
CA GLU A 173 -7.36 7.25 4.40
C GLU A 173 -8.56 7.21 5.35
N LEU A 174 -8.44 7.90 6.49
CA LEU A 174 -9.38 7.79 7.61
C LEU A 174 -9.46 9.11 8.38
N GLU A 175 -10.68 9.52 8.71
CA GLU A 175 -10.93 10.57 9.70
C GLU A 175 -10.15 10.25 10.98
N GLU A 176 -9.26 11.15 11.42
CA GLU A 176 -8.30 10.86 12.49
C GLU A 176 -8.97 10.41 13.81
N ARG A 177 -10.16 10.93 14.11
CA ARG A 177 -11.01 10.50 15.25
C ARG A 177 -11.35 9.00 15.28
N ARG A 178 -11.32 8.32 14.12
CA ARG A 178 -11.55 6.87 13.99
C ARG A 178 -10.26 6.05 14.13
N ARG A 179 -9.08 6.65 13.89
CA ARG A 179 -7.82 5.93 13.67
C ARG A 179 -7.43 5.03 14.87
N ALA A 180 -7.41 5.57 16.08
CA ALA A 180 -7.10 4.81 17.30
C ALA A 180 -8.10 3.69 17.63
N GLY A 181 -9.34 3.78 17.13
CA GLY A 181 -10.41 2.78 17.27
C GLY A 181 -10.52 1.81 16.08
N ALA A 182 -9.61 1.90 15.10
CA ALA A 182 -9.59 1.06 13.91
C ALA A 182 -8.70 -0.19 14.10
N GLN A 183 -8.97 -0.96 15.15
CA GLN A 183 -8.28 -2.23 15.41
C GLN A 183 -8.70 -3.31 14.40
N MET A 184 -7.72 -4.11 13.97
CA MET A 184 -7.91 -5.23 13.05
C MET A 184 -7.09 -6.44 13.53
N ARG A 185 -7.68 -7.64 13.48
CA ARG A 185 -7.06 -8.88 14.01
C ARG A 185 -6.15 -9.61 13.02
N SER A 186 -6.37 -9.42 11.74
CA SER A 186 -5.71 -10.20 10.69
C SER A 186 -5.78 -9.50 9.35
N LEU A 187 -4.90 -9.93 8.45
CA LEU A 187 -5.01 -9.78 7.01
C LEU A 187 -5.29 -11.16 6.40
N ALA A 188 -5.61 -11.20 5.11
CA ALA A 188 -5.42 -12.40 4.30
C ALA A 188 -4.48 -12.10 3.12
N ILE A 189 -3.90 -13.14 2.53
CA ILE A 189 -3.14 -13.05 1.27
C ILE A 189 -3.75 -14.00 0.25
N TYR A 190 -3.99 -13.51 -0.97
CA TYR A 190 -4.46 -14.35 -2.08
C TYR A 190 -4.02 -13.79 -3.43
N GLN A 191 -3.61 -14.68 -4.34
CA GLN A 191 -2.85 -14.33 -5.53
C GLN A 191 -1.66 -13.43 -5.15
N ASP A 192 -1.50 -12.26 -5.74
CA ASP A 192 -0.51 -11.24 -5.40
C ASP A 192 -1.07 -10.10 -4.52
N LEU A 193 -2.24 -10.29 -3.88
CA LEU A 193 -2.90 -9.29 -3.06
C LEU A 193 -2.81 -9.59 -1.55
N ILE A 194 -2.49 -8.56 -0.78
CA ILE A 194 -2.85 -8.45 0.63
C ILE A 194 -4.26 -7.88 0.73
N LEU A 195 -5.08 -8.51 1.56
CA LEU A 195 -6.50 -8.21 1.70
C LEU A 195 -6.78 -7.59 3.06
N LEU A 196 -7.14 -6.30 3.05
CA LEU A 196 -7.43 -5.48 4.22
C LEU A 196 -8.94 -5.24 4.32
N ASN A 197 -9.47 -5.46 5.53
CA ASN A 197 -10.77 -4.95 5.93
C ASN A 197 -10.59 -3.64 6.71
N THR A 198 -11.56 -2.72 6.67
CA THR A 198 -11.46 -1.41 7.32
C THR A 198 -12.55 -1.14 8.36
N VAL A 199 -12.28 -0.19 9.28
CA VAL A 199 -13.22 0.20 10.35
C VAL A 199 -14.50 0.86 9.85
N ASP A 200 -14.51 1.35 8.61
CA ASP A 200 -15.62 2.02 7.92
C ASP A 200 -16.33 1.13 6.88
N ALA A 201 -16.10 -0.18 6.94
CA ALA A 201 -16.77 -1.20 6.12
C ALA A 201 -16.39 -1.20 4.63
N HIS A 202 -15.12 -0.93 4.32
CA HIS A 202 -14.50 -1.23 3.04
C HIS A 202 -13.70 -2.54 3.09
N MET A 203 -13.54 -3.14 1.92
CA MET A 203 -12.55 -4.17 1.61
C MET A 203 -11.55 -3.57 0.60
N VAL A 204 -10.25 -3.80 0.82
CA VAL A 204 -9.16 -3.23 0.01
C VAL A 204 -8.19 -4.33 -0.40
N GLY A 205 -7.83 -4.36 -1.69
CA GLY A 205 -6.78 -5.19 -2.25
C GLY A 205 -5.51 -4.37 -2.50
N ILE A 206 -4.43 -4.74 -1.83
CA ILE A 206 -3.13 -4.07 -1.87
C ILE A 206 -2.13 -5.01 -2.55
N ASP A 207 -1.33 -4.54 -3.50
CA ASP A 207 -0.27 -5.35 -4.12
C ASP A 207 0.76 -5.76 -3.06
N ALA A 208 0.95 -7.07 -2.87
CA ALA A 208 1.84 -7.60 -1.84
C ALA A 208 3.31 -7.19 -2.01
N ARG A 209 3.73 -6.81 -3.22
CA ARG A 209 5.12 -6.48 -3.55
C ARG A 209 5.41 -4.97 -3.50
N THR A 210 4.43 -4.13 -3.83
CA THR A 210 4.62 -2.66 -3.92
C THR A 210 3.91 -1.86 -2.83
N GLY A 211 2.87 -2.42 -2.18
CA GLY A 211 2.01 -1.68 -1.26
C GLY A 211 0.98 -0.78 -1.95
N GLU A 212 0.87 -0.84 -3.28
CA GLU A 212 -0.09 -0.03 -4.04
C GLU A 212 -1.51 -0.58 -3.95
N GLU A 213 -2.50 0.31 -3.80
CA GLU A 213 -3.92 -0.06 -3.85
C GLU A 213 -4.30 -0.50 -5.27
N ARG A 214 -4.72 -1.76 -5.41
CA ARG A 214 -5.22 -2.32 -6.68
C ARG A 214 -6.73 -2.12 -6.82
N TRP A 215 -7.47 -2.17 -5.71
CA TRP A 215 -8.90 -1.88 -5.64
C TRP A 215 -9.35 -1.62 -4.19
N ASN A 216 -10.48 -0.93 -4.07
CA ASN A 216 -11.11 -0.56 -2.81
C ASN A 216 -12.62 -0.56 -3.03
N THR A 217 -13.37 -1.23 -2.16
CA THR A 217 -14.80 -1.52 -2.34
C THR A 217 -15.53 -1.32 -1.02
N THR A 218 -16.44 -0.35 -0.97
CA THR A 218 -17.41 -0.21 0.13
C THR A 218 -18.37 -1.40 0.10
N VAL A 219 -18.50 -2.11 1.23
CA VAL A 219 -19.37 -3.30 1.35
C VAL A 219 -20.42 -3.19 2.48
N GLY A 220 -20.52 -2.01 3.10
CA GLY A 220 -21.58 -1.64 4.04
C GLY A 220 -21.52 -0.15 4.37
N THR A 221 -22.57 0.39 5.00
CA THR A 221 -22.59 1.81 5.39
C THR A 221 -21.71 2.10 6.61
N ALA A 222 -20.74 3.01 6.47
CA ALA A 222 -19.83 3.47 7.53
C ALA A 222 -20.53 4.09 8.76
N GLU A 223 -21.84 4.33 8.70
CA GLU A 223 -22.70 4.87 9.77
C GLU A 223 -23.30 3.80 10.70
N GLY A 224 -22.83 2.57 10.64
CA GLY A 224 -23.30 1.51 11.53
C GLY A 224 -22.50 0.22 11.41
N TYR A 225 -21.99 -0.05 10.22
CA TYR A 225 -21.16 -1.21 9.94
C TYR A 225 -19.66 -0.91 10.10
N THR A 226 -18.90 -1.94 10.47
CA THR A 226 -17.46 -1.87 10.74
C THR A 226 -16.84 -3.26 10.68
N PHE A 227 -15.58 -3.38 10.28
CA PHE A 227 -14.80 -4.61 10.46
C PHE A 227 -13.83 -4.49 11.65
N THR A 228 -13.67 -5.59 12.38
CA THR A 228 -12.64 -5.73 13.43
C THR A 228 -11.80 -7.02 13.29
N SER A 229 -12.13 -7.86 12.30
CA SER A 229 -11.38 -9.04 11.89
C SER A 229 -11.13 -8.95 10.38
N GLY A 230 -9.99 -9.48 9.91
CA GLY A 230 -9.71 -9.58 8.48
C GLY A 230 -10.62 -10.58 7.77
N PRO A 231 -10.55 -10.62 6.43
CA PRO A 231 -11.24 -11.64 5.64
C PRO A 231 -10.56 -13.02 5.77
N ILE A 232 -11.23 -14.03 5.25
CA ILE A 232 -10.64 -15.32 4.87
C ILE A 232 -10.85 -15.54 3.35
N VAL A 233 -10.15 -16.49 2.75
CA VAL A 233 -10.36 -16.86 1.34
C VAL A 233 -10.64 -18.36 1.23
N ALA A 234 -11.65 -18.71 0.45
CA ALA A 234 -12.04 -20.09 0.16
C ALA A 234 -12.49 -20.23 -1.30
N ASN A 235 -11.87 -21.14 -2.05
CA ASN A 235 -12.17 -21.41 -3.47
C ASN A 235 -12.14 -20.11 -4.32
N GLY A 236 -11.09 -19.31 -4.12
CA GLY A 236 -10.92 -18.00 -4.76
C GLY A 236 -11.98 -16.95 -4.44
N THR A 237 -12.81 -17.15 -3.40
CA THR A 237 -13.78 -16.16 -2.90
C THR A 237 -13.29 -15.58 -1.58
N ILE A 238 -13.20 -14.25 -1.50
CA ILE A 238 -12.87 -13.51 -0.28
C ILE A 238 -14.15 -13.39 0.55
N VAL A 239 -14.14 -13.92 1.76
CA VAL A 239 -15.31 -14.02 2.64
C VAL A 239 -15.05 -13.24 3.93
N THR A 240 -16.00 -12.40 4.35
CA THR A 240 -15.88 -11.68 5.62
C THR A 240 -17.23 -11.40 6.30
N GLY A 241 -17.22 -11.39 7.63
CA GLY A 241 -18.38 -11.11 8.48
C GLY A 241 -18.33 -9.70 9.06
N LEU A 242 -19.46 -8.99 8.97
CA LEU A 242 -19.54 -7.56 9.28
C LEU A 242 -20.06 -7.30 10.70
N THR A 243 -19.43 -6.38 11.44
CA THR A 243 -19.91 -5.93 12.77
C THR A 243 -20.80 -4.70 12.60
N GLY A 244 -21.79 -4.50 13.48
CA GLY A 244 -22.68 -3.32 13.47
C GLY A 244 -24.12 -3.60 13.90
N CYS A 245 -24.52 -4.86 13.82
CA CYS A 245 -25.89 -5.39 13.92
C CYS A 245 -26.55 -5.30 15.32
N GLY A 246 -25.90 -4.62 16.28
CA GLY A 246 -26.49 -4.28 17.58
C GLY A 246 -27.32 -2.99 17.56
N ARG A 247 -27.39 -2.28 16.43
CA ARG A 247 -28.27 -1.13 16.21
C ARG A 247 -29.58 -1.58 15.58
N TYR A 248 -30.71 -1.07 16.07
CA TYR A 248 -32.03 -1.33 15.47
C TYR A 248 -32.12 -0.63 14.10
N ARG A 249 -32.05 -1.42 13.02
CA ARG A 249 -32.22 -1.04 11.61
C ARG A 249 -32.92 -2.19 10.87
N GLU A 250 -33.46 -1.91 9.68
CA GLU A 250 -34.10 -2.93 8.83
C GLU A 250 -33.07 -3.88 8.19
N GLU A 251 -31.87 -3.37 7.90
CA GLU A 251 -30.72 -4.17 7.47
C GLU A 251 -30.14 -4.96 8.66
N THR A 252 -29.93 -6.27 8.45
CA THR A 252 -29.43 -7.20 9.48
C THR A 252 -27.94 -7.50 9.29
N CYS A 253 -27.42 -8.49 10.00
CA CYS A 253 -26.05 -9.00 9.80
C CYS A 253 -25.97 -9.86 8.53
N TYR A 254 -24.96 -9.58 7.70
CA TYR A 254 -24.64 -10.37 6.51
C TYR A 254 -23.15 -10.74 6.46
N VAL A 255 -22.86 -11.73 5.62
CA VAL A 255 -21.51 -12.13 5.23
C VAL A 255 -21.29 -11.64 3.80
N VAL A 256 -20.19 -10.93 3.57
CA VAL A 256 -19.79 -10.46 2.24
C VAL A 256 -18.95 -11.54 1.57
N GLY A 257 -19.23 -11.80 0.29
CA GLY A 257 -18.44 -12.66 -0.58
C GLY A 257 -18.01 -11.89 -1.83
N LEU A 258 -16.71 -11.65 -2.00
CA LEU A 258 -16.14 -10.94 -3.14
C LEU A 258 -15.28 -11.93 -3.97
N ALA A 259 -15.46 -11.96 -5.29
CA ALA A 259 -14.66 -12.83 -6.13
C ALA A 259 -13.19 -12.37 -6.14
N GLY A 260 -12.27 -13.18 -5.62
CA GLY A 260 -10.85 -12.85 -5.46
C GLY A 260 -10.04 -12.98 -6.75
N ARG A 261 -10.57 -12.49 -7.88
CA ARG A 261 -9.93 -12.48 -9.20
C ARG A 261 -10.14 -11.10 -9.83
N PHE A 262 -9.04 -10.36 -10.00
CA PHE A 262 -8.99 -8.98 -10.49
C PHE A 262 -7.83 -8.83 -11.46
#